data_AF-A0A241VL47-F1
#
_entry.id   AF-A0A241VL47-F1
#
_cell.length_a   1.000
_cell.length_b   1.000
_cell.length_c   1.000
_cell.angle_alpha   90.00
_cell.angle_beta   90.00
_cell.angle_gamma   90.00
#
_symmetry.space_group_name_H-M   'P 1'
#
loop_
_entity.id
_entity.type
_entity.pdbx_description
1 polymer ?
#
loop_
_entity_poly.entity_id
_entity_poly.type
_entity_poly.pdbx_seq_one_letter_code
_entity_poly.pdbx_strand_id
1 'polypeptide(L)'
;MDLTSEVVCRQIDLLKGRVLFVNAPTDDLLNQFNESVQPAIWCWNYNDFQYFQSQQSDVHFGVEFPEAQFDQAVIFVPKSKELLNYLLHNVASHLAQGASIFLVGEKKAGVERAAKQMLPYGKTLKLDSARHCQMWQTQLEKTVNTKALKDWVQQYTVATPNGDLTICALPGVFSQNRLDVGTATLLPYLSQVTSGKIADFGCGAGVISAYLAKLNPKNRIFAMDVDAFALASTQMTFEQNLLQPEQLEIKAVSGIEDAPLFLHAIVSNPPFHQGIQTDYNASENLCKTSRRHLKSGGELWIVANRFLNYPTLIEQHYGQCTVKADQQGFKVLFASTQKNLKE
;
A
#
# COMPACT_ATOMS: atom_id res chain seq x y z
N MET A 1 -0.35 -21.47 -9.50
CA MET A 1 0.42 -21.35 -8.25
C MET A 1 1.66 -20.53 -8.58
N ASP A 2 1.99 -19.57 -7.73
CA ASP A 2 3.17 -18.71 -7.83
C ASP A 2 4.45 -19.53 -7.66
N LEU A 3 5.55 -19.10 -8.30
CA LEU A 3 6.82 -19.82 -8.26
C LEU A 3 7.41 -19.90 -6.85
N THR A 4 7.14 -18.90 -6.01
CA THR A 4 7.57 -18.89 -4.60
C THR A 4 6.77 -19.89 -3.77
N SER A 5 5.45 -19.97 -3.97
CA SER A 5 4.58 -21.00 -3.35
C SER A 5 5.04 -22.41 -3.72
N GLU A 6 5.39 -22.66 -4.98
CA GLU A 6 5.90 -23.96 -5.41
C GLU A 6 7.24 -24.34 -4.74
N VAL A 7 8.09 -23.36 -4.41
CA VAL A 7 9.31 -23.61 -3.63
C VAL A 7 8.99 -23.95 -2.18
N VAL A 8 7.99 -23.30 -1.57
CA VAL A 8 7.51 -23.67 -0.23
C VAL A 8 6.99 -25.10 -0.21
N CYS A 9 6.18 -25.51 -1.19
CA CYS A 9 5.66 -26.89 -1.28
C CYS A 9 6.76 -27.96 -1.33
N ARG A 10 7.93 -27.65 -1.90
CA ARG A 10 9.07 -28.57 -1.96
C ARG A 10 9.75 -28.77 -0.61
N GLN A 11 9.49 -27.90 0.35
CA GLN A 11 10.08 -27.88 1.69
C GLN A 11 9.00 -28.03 2.78
N ILE A 12 7.84 -28.57 2.41
CA ILE A 12 6.65 -28.65 3.27
C ILE A 12 6.90 -29.42 4.57
N ASP A 13 7.77 -30.44 4.54
CA ASP A 13 8.14 -31.26 5.70
C ASP A 13 8.89 -30.47 6.80
N LEU A 14 9.39 -29.26 6.48
CA LEU A 14 10.03 -28.37 7.45
C LEU A 14 9.02 -27.52 8.24
N LEU A 15 7.78 -27.45 7.77
CA LEU A 15 6.72 -26.67 8.37
C LEU A 15 5.89 -27.53 9.32
N LYS A 16 5.54 -26.99 10.49
CA LYS A 16 4.76 -27.68 11.51
C LYS A 16 4.12 -26.71 12.50
N GLY A 17 3.03 -27.16 13.12
CA GLY A 17 2.31 -26.37 14.11
C GLY A 17 1.56 -25.20 13.47
N ARG A 18 1.39 -24.11 14.21
CA ARG A 18 0.72 -22.91 13.73
C ARG A 18 1.73 -22.00 13.02
N VAL A 19 1.62 -21.89 11.71
CA VAL A 19 2.60 -21.22 10.85
C VAL A 19 2.02 -19.92 10.32
N LEU A 20 2.71 -18.80 10.58
CA LEU A 20 2.35 -17.50 10.03
C LEU A 20 2.96 -17.30 8.64
N PHE A 21 2.13 -17.22 7.61
CA PHE A 21 2.54 -16.86 6.26
C PHE A 21 2.37 -15.36 6.07
N VAL A 22 3.48 -14.65 5.95
CA VAL A 22 3.51 -13.20 5.80
C VAL A 22 3.65 -12.86 4.33
N ASN A 23 2.74 -12.05 3.80
CA ASN A 23 2.71 -11.61 2.40
C ASN A 23 2.58 -12.76 1.38
N ALA A 24 1.83 -13.80 1.75
CA ALA A 24 1.61 -14.96 0.89
C ALA A 24 0.92 -14.57 -0.43
N PRO A 25 1.34 -15.16 -1.58
CA PRO A 25 0.62 -15.02 -2.84
C PRO A 25 -0.83 -15.51 -2.71
N THR A 26 -1.74 -14.86 -3.44
CA THR A 26 -3.15 -15.24 -3.52
C THR A 26 -3.35 -16.45 -4.44
N ASP A 27 -2.93 -17.63 -3.96
CA ASP A 27 -3.03 -18.89 -4.68
C ASP A 27 -3.35 -20.09 -3.79
N ASP A 28 -3.28 -21.29 -4.37
CA ASP A 28 -3.68 -22.55 -3.75
C ASP A 28 -2.66 -23.13 -2.74
N LEU A 29 -1.65 -22.37 -2.32
CA LEU A 29 -0.60 -22.83 -1.42
C LEU A 29 -1.16 -23.42 -0.11
N LEU A 30 -2.12 -22.73 0.50
CA LEU A 30 -2.64 -23.13 1.82
C LEU A 30 -3.34 -24.50 1.81
N ASN A 31 -3.86 -24.91 0.66
CA ASN A 31 -4.53 -26.20 0.46
C ASN A 31 -3.55 -27.37 0.27
N GLN A 32 -2.25 -27.08 0.16
CA GLN A 32 -1.21 -28.11 0.02
C GLN A 32 -0.77 -28.68 1.37
N PHE A 33 -1.12 -28.02 2.48
CA PHE A 33 -0.72 -28.42 3.82
C PHE A 33 -1.63 -29.52 4.39
N ASN A 34 -1.01 -30.48 5.07
CA ASN A 34 -1.72 -31.51 5.83
C ASN A 34 -2.09 -30.99 7.24
N GLU A 35 -2.77 -31.81 8.03
CA GLU A 35 -3.24 -31.45 9.39
C GLU A 35 -2.11 -31.08 10.38
N SER A 36 -0.84 -31.37 10.07
CA SER A 36 0.29 -31.00 10.94
C SER A 36 0.66 -29.52 10.87
N VAL A 37 0.11 -28.77 9.91
CA VAL A 37 0.32 -27.34 9.72
C VAL A 37 -1.03 -26.62 9.79
N GLN A 38 -1.13 -25.65 10.70
CA GLN A 38 -2.25 -24.74 10.83
C GLN A 38 -1.83 -23.38 10.25
N PRO A 39 -2.17 -23.07 8.99
CA PRO A 39 -1.75 -21.83 8.37
C PRO A 39 -2.57 -20.64 8.88
N ALA A 40 -1.90 -19.53 9.14
CA ALA A 40 -2.52 -18.22 9.24
C ALA A 40 -1.80 -17.24 8.31
N ILE A 41 -2.51 -16.23 7.82
CA ILE A 41 -1.98 -15.21 6.93
C ILE A 41 -1.85 -13.87 7.65
N TRP A 42 -0.75 -13.18 7.42
CA TRP A 42 -0.65 -11.74 7.66
C TRP A 42 -0.37 -11.00 6.36
N CYS A 43 -1.30 -10.12 5.98
CA CYS A 43 -1.19 -9.27 4.81
C CYS A 43 -1.57 -7.82 5.13
N TRP A 44 -1.10 -6.89 4.31
CA TRP A 44 -1.44 -5.47 4.40
C TRP A 44 -2.04 -4.94 3.09
N ASN A 45 -2.23 -5.81 2.09
CA ASN A 45 -2.95 -5.48 0.87
C ASN A 45 -4.42 -5.92 1.02
N TYR A 46 -5.35 -5.00 0.80
CA TYR A 46 -6.77 -5.26 1.02
C TYR A 46 -7.37 -6.26 0.01
N ASN A 47 -6.86 -6.31 -1.21
CA ASN A 47 -7.28 -7.32 -2.19
C ASN A 47 -6.84 -8.73 -1.75
N ASP A 48 -5.63 -8.86 -1.22
CA ASP A 48 -5.13 -10.13 -0.70
C ASP A 48 -5.95 -10.58 0.53
N PHE A 49 -6.28 -9.63 1.41
CA PHE A 49 -7.17 -9.88 2.54
C PHE A 49 -8.53 -10.41 2.08
N GLN A 50 -9.18 -9.74 1.12
CA GLN A 50 -10.47 -10.17 0.58
C GLN A 50 -10.39 -11.55 -0.06
N TYR A 51 -9.30 -11.85 -0.78
CA TYR A 51 -9.07 -13.18 -1.33
C TYR A 51 -9.05 -14.24 -0.24
N PHE A 52 -8.18 -14.11 0.77
CA PHE A 52 -8.08 -15.12 1.83
C PHE A 52 -9.33 -15.20 2.72
N GLN A 53 -10.01 -14.07 2.95
CA GLN A 53 -11.29 -14.06 3.65
C GLN A 53 -12.37 -14.83 2.89
N SER A 54 -12.41 -14.73 1.54
CA SER A 54 -13.36 -15.49 0.71
C SER A 54 -13.12 -16.99 0.76
N GLN A 55 -11.87 -17.42 1.02
CA GLN A 55 -11.50 -18.81 1.22
C GLN A 55 -11.71 -19.29 2.66
N GLN A 56 -12.24 -18.44 3.54
CA GLN A 56 -12.42 -18.72 4.98
C GLN A 56 -11.11 -19.05 5.70
N SER A 57 -9.98 -18.55 5.18
CA SER A 57 -8.68 -18.71 5.82
C SER A 57 -8.58 -17.86 7.10
N ASP A 58 -7.73 -18.29 8.04
CA ASP A 58 -7.31 -17.45 9.16
C ASP A 58 -6.39 -16.34 8.62
N VAL A 59 -6.92 -15.13 8.45
CA VAL A 59 -6.23 -14.00 7.84
C VAL A 59 -6.33 -12.74 8.70
N HIS A 60 -5.18 -12.11 8.92
CA HIS A 60 -5.05 -10.83 9.56
C HIS A 60 -4.66 -9.74 8.54
N PHE A 61 -5.47 -8.68 8.47
CA PHE A 61 -5.19 -7.47 7.70
C PHE A 61 -4.80 -6.32 8.63
N GLY A 62 -3.59 -5.80 8.44
CA GLY A 62 -3.12 -4.69 9.25
C GLY A 62 -1.61 -4.52 9.20
N VAL A 63 -1.15 -3.51 9.93
CA VAL A 63 0.28 -3.19 10.07
C VAL A 63 0.89 -3.84 11.30
N GLU A 64 0.09 -4.25 12.29
CA GLU A 64 0.57 -4.87 13.52
C GLU A 64 0.69 -6.39 13.36
N PHE A 65 1.51 -7.01 14.21
CA PHE A 65 1.58 -8.47 14.28
C PHE A 65 0.24 -9.05 14.77
N PRO A 66 -0.26 -10.17 14.21
CA PRO A 66 -1.54 -10.75 14.63
C PRO A 66 -1.52 -11.15 16.11
N GLU A 67 -2.61 -10.89 16.84
CA GLU A 67 -2.78 -11.26 18.26
C GLU A 67 -2.98 -12.77 18.47
N ALA A 68 -1.98 -13.56 18.09
CA ALA A 68 -1.95 -15.01 18.23
C ALA A 68 -0.51 -15.51 18.42
N GLN A 69 -0.37 -16.72 18.96
CA GLN A 69 0.93 -17.40 19.03
C GLN A 69 1.17 -18.22 17.77
N PHE A 70 2.42 -18.27 17.34
CA PHE A 70 2.87 -19.02 16.17
C PHE A 70 4.14 -19.80 16.50
N ASP A 71 4.28 -20.97 15.90
CA ASP A 71 5.46 -21.85 16.07
C ASP A 71 6.56 -21.50 15.07
N GLN A 72 6.16 -21.05 13.88
CA GLN A 72 7.05 -20.71 12.77
C GLN A 72 6.45 -19.59 11.93
N ALA A 73 7.26 -19.00 11.06
CA ALA A 73 6.79 -18.05 10.07
C ALA A 73 7.46 -18.26 8.71
N VAL A 74 6.72 -18.02 7.63
CA VAL A 74 7.21 -17.99 6.25
C VAL A 74 6.96 -16.60 5.70
N ILE A 75 8.02 -15.86 5.39
CA ILE A 75 7.95 -14.51 4.84
C ILE A 75 8.22 -14.56 3.34
N PHE A 76 7.23 -14.17 2.55
CA PHE A 76 7.39 -13.91 1.13
C PHE A 76 7.97 -12.52 0.95
N VAL A 77 9.19 -12.46 0.42
CA VAL A 77 10.01 -11.24 0.42
C VAL A 77 9.25 -10.08 -0.24
N PRO A 78 8.95 -9.00 0.50
CA PRO A 78 8.35 -7.82 -0.09
C PRO A 78 9.37 -7.07 -0.95
N LYS A 79 8.89 -6.21 -1.85
CA LYS A 79 9.76 -5.40 -2.72
C LYS A 79 10.62 -4.40 -1.92
N SER A 80 10.13 -3.93 -0.76
CA SER A 80 10.84 -2.96 0.07
C SER A 80 11.74 -3.64 1.10
N LYS A 81 13.02 -3.26 1.07
CA LYS A 81 14.01 -3.67 2.07
C LYS A 81 13.59 -3.26 3.48
N GLU A 82 13.13 -2.03 3.67
CA GLU A 82 12.77 -1.53 5.00
C GLU A 82 11.49 -2.16 5.53
N LEU A 83 10.55 -2.51 4.65
CA LEU A 83 9.40 -3.31 5.04
C LEU A 83 9.82 -4.71 5.49
N LEU A 84 10.74 -5.36 4.78
CA LEU A 84 11.26 -6.65 5.22
C LEU A 84 11.95 -6.56 6.60
N ASN A 85 12.70 -5.48 6.88
CA ASN A 85 13.26 -5.25 8.21
C ASN A 85 12.18 -5.15 9.29
N TYR A 86 11.10 -4.43 9.01
CA TYR A 86 9.95 -4.31 9.90
C TYR A 86 9.30 -5.68 10.16
N LEU A 87 9.00 -6.45 9.10
CA LEU A 87 8.36 -7.76 9.21
C LEU A 87 9.23 -8.76 9.96
N LEU A 88 10.52 -8.85 9.62
CA LEU A 88 11.46 -9.73 10.31
C LEU A 88 11.56 -9.40 11.80
N HIS A 89 11.59 -8.11 12.16
CA HIS A 89 11.66 -7.71 13.55
C HIS A 89 10.38 -8.07 14.33
N ASN A 90 9.20 -7.85 13.74
CA ASN A 90 7.92 -8.21 14.36
C ASN A 90 7.80 -9.73 14.51
N VAL A 91 8.09 -10.50 13.47
CA VAL A 91 8.10 -11.97 13.55
C VAL A 91 9.10 -12.45 14.60
N ALA A 92 10.34 -11.95 14.59
CA ALA A 92 11.38 -12.40 15.52
C ALA A 92 11.11 -12.01 16.99
N SER A 93 10.35 -10.95 17.24
CA SER A 93 9.99 -10.52 18.61
C SER A 93 8.75 -11.21 19.19
N HIS A 94 7.94 -11.87 18.35
CA HIS A 94 6.75 -12.60 18.79
C HIS A 94 6.91 -14.12 18.78
N LEU A 95 7.90 -14.66 18.06
CA LEU A 95 8.22 -16.07 18.10
C LEU A 95 9.15 -16.43 19.27
N ALA A 96 9.00 -17.65 19.79
CA ALA A 96 9.87 -18.18 20.83
C ALA A 96 11.31 -18.35 20.33
N GLN A 97 12.29 -18.22 21.22
CA GLN A 97 13.67 -18.61 20.92
C GLN A 97 13.72 -20.07 20.45
N GLY A 98 14.48 -20.34 19.39
CA GLY A 98 14.53 -21.65 18.74
C GLY A 98 13.47 -21.87 17.65
N ALA A 99 12.49 -20.97 17.50
CA ALA A 99 11.54 -21.02 16.39
C ALA A 99 12.25 -20.79 15.03
N SER A 100 11.67 -21.34 13.97
CA SER A 100 12.18 -21.16 12.60
C SER A 100 11.45 -20.02 11.88
N ILE A 101 12.22 -19.15 11.26
CA ILE A 101 11.73 -18.16 10.30
C ILE A 101 12.28 -18.56 8.93
N PHE A 102 11.37 -18.72 7.98
CA PHE A 102 11.67 -18.99 6.59
C PHE A 102 11.45 -17.74 5.76
N LEU A 103 12.29 -17.58 4.73
CA LEU A 103 12.22 -16.47 3.80
C LEU A 103 12.27 -17.03 2.37
N VAL A 104 11.27 -16.70 1.57
CA VAL A 104 11.13 -17.18 0.19
C VAL A 104 10.94 -16.00 -0.76
N GLY A 105 11.59 -16.06 -1.91
CA GLY A 105 11.48 -15.00 -2.92
C GLY A 105 12.27 -15.28 -4.18
N GLU A 106 12.07 -14.43 -5.19
CA GLU A 106 12.75 -14.55 -6.47
C GLU A 106 14.21 -14.04 -6.43
N LYS A 107 15.08 -14.66 -7.22
CA LYS A 107 16.47 -14.22 -7.41
C LYS A 107 16.55 -12.80 -7.99
N LYS A 108 15.73 -12.51 -9.01
CA LYS A 108 15.67 -11.18 -9.65
C LYS A 108 15.16 -10.09 -8.70
N ALA A 109 14.34 -10.47 -7.71
CA ALA A 109 13.86 -9.58 -6.66
C ALA A 109 14.85 -9.44 -5.48
N GLY A 110 16.01 -10.09 -5.54
CA GLY A 110 17.07 -9.92 -4.55
C GLY A 110 16.93 -10.75 -3.28
N VAL A 111 16.24 -11.90 -3.31
CA VAL A 111 16.06 -12.81 -2.15
C VAL A 111 17.37 -13.14 -1.42
N GLU A 112 18.49 -13.25 -2.12
CA GLU A 112 19.79 -13.56 -1.52
C GLU A 112 20.30 -12.41 -0.64
N ARG A 113 20.08 -11.16 -1.08
CA ARG A 113 20.35 -9.98 -0.25
C ARG A 113 19.35 -9.89 0.89
N ALA A 114 18.09 -10.25 0.64
CA ALA A 114 17.04 -10.27 1.64
C ALA A 114 17.38 -11.22 2.81
N ALA A 115 17.88 -12.42 2.51
CA ALA A 115 18.27 -13.41 3.50
C ALA A 115 19.34 -12.89 4.49
N LYS A 116 20.25 -12.01 4.06
CA LYS A 116 21.25 -11.38 4.94
C LYS A 116 20.63 -10.52 6.04
N GLN A 117 19.38 -10.06 5.89
CA GLN A 117 18.66 -9.32 6.93
C GLN A 117 18.20 -10.21 8.09
N MET A 118 18.30 -11.53 7.97
CA MET A 118 18.02 -12.47 9.06
C MET A 118 19.22 -12.66 10.01
N LEU A 119 20.45 -12.31 9.58
CA LEU A 119 21.68 -12.48 10.36
C LEU A 119 21.65 -11.86 11.77
N PRO A 120 20.97 -10.73 12.04
CA PRO A 120 20.85 -10.21 13.40
C PRO A 120 20.10 -11.13 14.37
N TYR A 121 19.34 -12.11 13.87
CA TYR A 121 18.48 -12.99 14.67
C TYR A 121 19.01 -14.42 14.81
N GLY A 122 19.86 -14.87 13.88
CA GLY A 122 20.54 -16.16 13.93
C GLY A 122 21.29 -16.46 12.63
N LYS A 123 21.97 -17.61 12.59
CA LYS A 123 22.61 -18.09 11.36
C LYS A 123 21.57 -18.33 10.27
N THR A 124 21.97 -18.05 9.02
CA THR A 124 21.12 -18.21 7.84
C THR A 124 21.56 -19.41 7.02
N LEU A 125 20.62 -20.30 6.71
CA LEU A 125 20.82 -21.48 5.87
C LEU A 125 20.01 -21.34 4.59
N LYS A 126 20.61 -21.66 3.44
CA LYS A 126 19.88 -21.79 2.18
C LYS A 126 19.32 -23.20 2.07
N LEU A 127 18.00 -23.33 1.96
CA LEU A 127 17.30 -24.61 1.90
C LEU A 127 17.05 -25.07 0.46
N ASP A 128 16.61 -24.17 -0.40
CA ASP A 128 16.30 -24.51 -1.80
C ASP A 128 16.68 -23.36 -2.76
N SER A 129 16.87 -23.71 -4.03
CA SER A 129 17.05 -22.80 -5.15
C SER A 129 16.52 -23.45 -6.42
N ALA A 130 15.22 -23.32 -6.65
CA ALA A 130 14.52 -23.82 -7.82
C ALA A 130 13.66 -22.71 -8.45
N ARG A 131 13.27 -22.87 -9.72
CA ARG A 131 12.28 -21.99 -10.41
C ARG A 131 12.58 -20.49 -10.30
N HIS A 132 13.85 -20.11 -10.45
CA HIS A 132 14.33 -18.72 -10.26
C HIS A 132 14.06 -18.11 -8.88
N CYS A 133 13.69 -18.92 -7.89
CA CYS A 133 13.44 -18.54 -6.51
C CYS A 133 14.47 -19.20 -5.58
N GLN A 134 14.49 -18.76 -4.31
CA GLN A 134 15.27 -19.37 -3.25
C GLN A 134 14.44 -19.38 -1.96
N MET A 135 14.67 -20.38 -1.12
CA MET A 135 14.16 -20.44 0.25
C MET A 135 15.32 -20.52 1.23
N TRP A 136 15.22 -19.71 2.27
CA TRP A 136 16.21 -19.58 3.33
C TRP A 136 15.54 -19.79 4.68
N GLN A 137 16.33 -20.20 5.66
CA GLN A 137 15.90 -20.37 7.04
C GLN A 137 16.87 -19.67 7.97
N THR A 138 16.32 -19.11 9.06
CA THR A 138 17.06 -18.85 10.27
C THR A 138 16.31 -19.46 11.45
N GLN A 139 17.07 -19.93 12.44
CA GLN A 139 16.51 -20.32 13.72
C GLN A 139 16.84 -19.20 14.72
N LEU A 140 15.85 -18.74 15.48
CA LEU A 140 16.05 -17.65 16.43
C LEU A 140 17.02 -18.07 17.54
N GLU A 141 18.20 -17.45 17.58
CA GLU A 141 19.23 -17.75 18.56
C GLU A 141 19.05 -16.95 19.87
N LYS A 142 18.17 -15.94 19.86
CA LYS A 142 17.89 -15.06 20.99
C LYS A 142 16.45 -14.58 20.99
N THR A 143 15.98 -14.15 22.15
CA THR A 143 14.73 -13.38 22.27
C THR A 143 14.95 -11.95 21.77
N VAL A 144 13.96 -11.40 21.08
CA VAL A 144 13.97 -10.03 20.54
C VAL A 144 12.88 -9.22 21.23
N ASN A 145 13.20 -8.03 21.71
CA ASN A 145 12.21 -7.15 22.30
C ASN A 145 11.33 -6.52 21.22
N THR A 146 10.05 -6.38 21.51
CA THR A 146 9.10 -5.67 20.65
C THR A 146 9.49 -4.19 20.52
N LYS A 147 9.29 -3.63 19.33
CA LYS A 147 9.50 -2.21 19.02
C LYS A 147 8.19 -1.60 18.53
N ALA A 148 7.82 -0.43 19.05
CA ALA A 148 6.55 0.20 18.69
C ALA A 148 6.53 0.63 17.21
N LEU A 149 5.37 0.58 16.57
CA LEU A 149 5.18 0.96 15.17
C LEU A 149 5.72 2.37 14.86
N LYS A 150 5.46 3.34 15.75
CA LYS A 150 5.92 4.73 15.61
C LYS A 150 7.44 4.87 15.46
N ASP A 151 8.22 3.93 16.01
CA ASP A 151 9.69 3.96 15.97
C ASP A 151 10.24 3.50 14.60
N TRP A 152 9.37 3.12 13.67
CA TRP A 152 9.68 2.79 12.28
C TRP A 152 9.31 3.91 11.29
N VAL A 153 8.63 4.94 11.77
CA VAL A 153 8.16 6.06 10.95
C VAL A 153 9.36 6.89 10.49
N GLN A 154 9.42 7.17 9.19
CA GLN A 154 10.25 8.23 8.64
C GLN A 154 9.42 9.50 8.53
N GLN A 155 10.05 10.65 8.78
CA GLN A 155 9.39 11.95 8.69
C GLN A 155 10.08 12.87 7.70
N TYR A 156 9.27 13.64 6.97
CA TYR A 156 9.75 14.74 6.14
C TYR A 156 8.72 15.87 6.10
N THR A 157 9.17 17.07 5.75
CA THR A 157 8.33 18.27 5.75
C THR A 157 7.81 18.60 4.35
N VAL A 158 6.56 19.04 4.27
CA VAL A 158 5.93 19.58 3.05
C VAL A 158 5.37 20.96 3.35
N ALA A 159 5.84 21.98 2.63
CA ALA A 159 5.35 23.35 2.80
C ALA A 159 3.93 23.51 2.24
N THR A 160 3.08 24.28 2.95
CA THR A 160 1.75 24.69 2.48
C THR A 160 1.54 26.18 2.70
N PRO A 161 0.58 26.83 2.01
CA PRO A 161 0.21 28.22 2.27
C PRO A 161 -0.16 28.52 3.72
N ASN A 162 -0.66 27.52 4.46
CA ASN A 162 -1.10 27.64 5.84
C ASN A 162 -0.07 27.06 6.83
N GLY A 163 1.20 27.00 6.43
CA GLY A 163 2.32 26.48 7.21
C GLY A 163 2.65 25.02 6.89
N ASP A 164 3.79 24.57 7.39
CA ASP A 164 4.38 23.28 7.02
C ASP A 164 3.61 22.07 7.58
N LEU A 165 3.63 20.96 6.86
CA LEU A 165 3.14 19.66 7.28
C LEU A 165 4.32 18.72 7.56
N THR A 166 4.28 18.00 8.68
CA THR A 166 5.16 16.85 8.93
C THR A 166 4.48 15.58 8.43
N ILE A 167 5.03 14.95 7.39
CA ILE A 167 4.51 13.71 6.83
C ILE A 167 5.15 12.54 7.56
N CYS A 168 4.34 11.58 8.01
CA CYS A 168 4.75 10.34 8.66
C CYS A 168 4.60 9.18 7.68
N ALA A 169 5.69 8.50 7.34
CA ALA A 169 5.67 7.37 6.40
C ALA A 169 6.26 6.10 7.02
N LEU A 170 5.44 5.06 7.10
CA LEU A 170 5.86 3.73 7.53
C LEU A 170 6.66 2.98 6.46
N PRO A 171 7.38 1.91 6.84
CA PRO A 171 8.13 1.08 5.90
C PRO A 171 7.29 0.57 4.74
N GLY A 172 7.79 0.72 3.51
CA GLY A 172 7.15 0.19 2.31
C GLY A 172 6.12 1.10 1.65
N VAL A 173 5.68 2.16 2.31
CA VAL A 173 4.78 3.17 1.71
C VAL A 173 5.50 3.93 0.59
N PHE A 174 4.73 4.29 -0.45
CA PHE A 174 5.23 5.06 -1.58
C PHE A 174 5.91 6.36 -1.13
N SER A 175 7.11 6.62 -1.70
CA SER A 175 7.91 7.81 -1.41
C SER A 175 8.16 8.06 0.09
N GLN A 176 8.48 6.98 0.82
CA GLN A 176 8.71 6.98 2.28
C GLN A 176 9.67 8.09 2.78
N ASN A 177 10.70 8.45 2.00
CA ASN A 177 11.79 9.32 2.48
C ASN A 177 11.72 10.78 1.99
N ARG A 178 10.81 11.11 1.07
CA ARG A 178 10.72 12.46 0.49
C ARG A 178 9.40 12.65 -0.25
N LEU A 179 9.04 13.90 -0.48
CA LEU A 179 7.92 14.24 -1.35
C LEU A 179 8.15 13.69 -2.78
N ASP A 180 7.16 12.98 -3.30
CA ASP A 180 7.14 12.52 -4.69
C ASP A 180 7.08 13.70 -5.67
N VAL A 181 7.77 13.58 -6.81
CA VAL A 181 7.84 14.63 -7.83
C VAL A 181 6.49 14.85 -8.51
N GLY A 182 5.72 13.78 -8.74
CA GLY A 182 4.36 13.87 -9.24
C GLY A 182 3.46 14.61 -8.26
N THR A 183 3.41 14.15 -7.00
CA THR A 183 2.65 14.83 -5.95
C THR A 183 3.07 16.29 -5.80
N ALA A 184 4.37 16.60 -5.81
CA ALA A 184 4.89 17.98 -5.74
C ALA A 184 4.37 18.86 -6.89
N THR A 185 4.24 18.29 -8.09
CA THR A 185 3.69 19.00 -9.26
C THR A 185 2.20 19.30 -9.10
N LEU A 186 1.46 18.47 -8.36
CA LEU A 186 0.04 18.65 -8.07
C LEU A 186 -0.23 19.70 -6.97
N LEU A 187 0.60 19.77 -5.93
CA LEU A 187 0.35 20.61 -4.73
C LEU A 187 -0.06 22.06 -5.02
N PRO A 188 0.56 22.80 -5.97
CA PRO A 188 0.18 24.18 -6.27
C PRO A 188 -1.27 24.37 -6.75
N TYR A 189 -1.89 23.30 -7.23
CA TYR A 189 -3.26 23.31 -7.76
C TYR A 189 -4.30 22.88 -6.72
N LEU A 190 -3.89 22.37 -5.55
CA LEU A 190 -4.83 21.87 -4.53
C LEU A 190 -5.70 22.97 -3.92
N SER A 191 -5.28 24.24 -3.99
CA SER A 191 -6.12 25.38 -3.60
C SER A 191 -7.31 25.64 -4.56
N GLN A 192 -7.27 25.06 -5.77
CA GLN A 192 -8.37 25.13 -6.75
C GLN A 192 -9.38 24.00 -6.60
N VAL A 193 -9.08 22.97 -5.80
CA VAL A 193 -9.97 21.81 -5.59
C VAL A 193 -11.21 22.27 -4.84
N THR A 194 -12.39 21.94 -5.37
CA THR A 194 -13.66 22.26 -4.72
C THR A 194 -13.72 21.61 -3.33
N SER A 195 -13.89 22.45 -2.31
CA SER A 195 -14.01 22.03 -0.92
C SER A 195 -15.29 21.23 -0.64
N GLY A 196 -15.26 20.41 0.41
CA GLY A 196 -16.40 19.61 0.85
C GLY A 196 -16.00 18.15 1.09
N LYS A 197 -16.74 17.23 0.47
CA LYS A 197 -16.49 15.78 0.55
C LYS A 197 -15.48 15.37 -0.52
N ILE A 198 -14.25 15.06 -0.16
CA ILE A 198 -13.16 14.81 -1.11
C ILE A 198 -12.61 13.41 -0.91
N ALA A 199 -12.32 12.69 -1.99
CA ALA A 199 -11.57 11.44 -1.92
C ALA A 199 -10.13 11.65 -2.38
N ASP A 200 -9.17 11.17 -1.59
CA ASP A 200 -7.78 10.98 -1.96
C ASP A 200 -7.58 9.49 -2.28
N PHE A 201 -7.55 9.14 -3.57
CA PHE A 201 -7.46 7.75 -4.01
C PHE A 201 -6.01 7.36 -4.26
N GLY A 202 -5.52 6.36 -3.51
CA GLY A 202 -4.09 6.06 -3.38
C GLY A 202 -3.41 7.05 -2.44
N CYS A 203 -3.94 7.21 -1.23
CA CYS A 203 -3.55 8.29 -0.32
C CYS A 203 -2.08 8.18 0.16
N GLY A 204 -1.47 6.99 0.12
CA GLY A 204 -0.06 6.81 0.50
C GLY A 204 0.20 7.29 1.92
N ALA A 205 1.23 8.13 2.12
CA ALA A 205 1.53 8.73 3.43
C ALA A 205 0.60 9.89 3.83
N GLY A 206 -0.45 10.19 3.04
CA GLY A 206 -1.45 11.19 3.36
C GLY A 206 -1.08 12.63 2.97
N VAL A 207 -0.12 12.83 2.06
CA VAL A 207 0.33 14.18 1.66
C VAL A 207 -0.81 15.01 1.09
N ILE A 208 -1.55 14.47 0.11
CA ILE A 208 -2.67 15.17 -0.54
C ILE A 208 -3.81 15.38 0.49
N SER A 209 -4.16 14.31 1.21
CA SER A 209 -5.15 14.34 2.29
C SER A 209 -4.88 15.44 3.33
N ALA A 210 -3.70 15.46 3.92
CA ALA A 210 -3.32 16.43 4.95
C ALA A 210 -3.22 17.86 4.40
N TYR A 211 -2.74 18.02 3.16
CA TYR A 211 -2.68 19.32 2.49
C TYR A 211 -4.08 19.91 2.30
N LEU A 212 -5.02 19.13 1.77
CA LEU A 212 -6.40 19.57 1.57
C LEU A 212 -7.13 19.84 2.89
N ALA A 213 -6.88 19.03 3.92
CA ALA A 213 -7.44 19.25 5.26
C ALA A 213 -6.89 20.56 5.88
N LYS A 214 -5.60 20.85 5.71
CA LYS A 214 -4.95 22.07 6.21
C LYS A 214 -5.36 23.33 5.45
N LEU A 215 -5.65 23.22 4.15
CA LEU A 215 -6.17 24.35 3.37
C LEU A 215 -7.56 24.79 3.83
N ASN A 216 -8.43 23.85 4.20
CA ASN A 216 -9.79 24.17 4.63
C ASN A 216 -10.28 23.20 5.73
N PRO A 217 -10.51 23.69 6.97
CA PRO A 217 -10.96 22.86 8.08
C PRO A 217 -12.36 22.25 7.89
N LYS A 218 -13.13 22.70 6.90
CA LYS A 218 -14.45 22.14 6.54
C LYS A 218 -14.37 20.97 5.55
N ASN A 219 -13.17 20.66 5.03
CA ASN A 219 -13.00 19.52 4.15
C ASN A 219 -13.12 18.22 4.93
N ARG A 220 -13.89 17.28 4.38
CA ARG A 220 -14.02 15.91 4.85
C ARG A 220 -13.37 15.00 3.81
N ILE A 221 -12.23 14.46 4.16
CA ILE A 221 -11.31 13.70 3.32
C ILE A 221 -11.51 12.20 3.54
N PHE A 222 -11.80 11.50 2.46
CA PHE A 222 -11.78 10.04 2.39
C PHE A 222 -10.41 9.64 1.85
N ALA A 223 -9.51 9.28 2.75
CA ALA A 223 -8.19 8.77 2.40
C ALA A 223 -8.30 7.27 2.13
N MET A 224 -8.13 6.90 0.87
CA MET A 224 -8.41 5.54 0.39
C MET A 224 -7.15 4.93 -0.19
N ASP A 225 -6.83 3.72 0.25
CA ASP A 225 -5.68 2.97 -0.25
C ASP A 225 -5.94 1.47 -0.12
N VAL A 226 -5.24 0.67 -0.92
CA VAL A 226 -5.24 -0.79 -0.79
C VAL A 226 -4.27 -1.24 0.30
N ASP A 227 -3.28 -0.41 0.64
CA ASP A 227 -2.19 -0.74 1.55
C ASP A 227 -2.46 -0.24 2.98
N ALA A 228 -2.51 -1.15 3.96
CA ALA A 228 -2.69 -0.82 5.37
C ALA A 228 -1.57 0.08 5.93
N PHE A 229 -0.33 -0.04 5.44
CA PHE A 229 0.77 0.84 5.85
C PHE A 229 0.56 2.28 5.35
N ALA A 230 -0.03 2.47 4.17
CA ALA A 230 -0.40 3.79 3.66
C ALA A 230 -1.51 4.41 4.53
N LEU A 231 -2.57 3.64 4.80
CA LEU A 231 -3.67 4.08 5.66
C LEU A 231 -3.17 4.50 7.06
N ALA A 232 -2.35 3.67 7.69
CA ALA A 232 -1.75 3.98 8.99
C ALA A 232 -0.81 5.19 8.94
N SER A 233 -0.03 5.35 7.86
CA SER A 233 0.83 6.52 7.65
C SER A 233 0.02 7.81 7.48
N THR A 234 -1.10 7.74 6.78
CA THR A 234 -2.01 8.89 6.62
C THR A 234 -2.60 9.29 7.96
N GLN A 235 -3.06 8.34 8.76
CA GLN A 235 -3.56 8.58 10.12
C GLN A 235 -2.48 9.25 11.00
N MET A 236 -1.26 8.70 11.02
CA MET A 236 -0.13 9.27 11.77
C MET A 236 0.24 10.68 11.30
N THR A 237 0.12 10.97 10.00
CA THR A 237 0.34 12.32 9.45
C THR A 237 -0.72 13.30 9.99
N PHE A 238 -1.99 12.91 10.05
CA PHE A 238 -3.03 13.78 10.61
C PHE A 238 -2.80 14.07 12.09
N GLU A 239 -2.48 13.04 12.88
CA GLU A 239 -2.18 13.15 14.31
C GLU A 239 -0.97 14.04 14.57
N GLN A 240 0.13 13.83 13.84
CA GLN A 240 1.38 14.59 14.00
C GLN A 240 1.19 16.09 13.72
N ASN A 241 0.25 16.45 12.84
CA ASN A 241 -0.04 17.84 12.47
C ASN A 241 -1.21 18.45 13.24
N LEU A 242 -1.80 17.72 14.19
CA LEU A 242 -2.97 18.15 14.97
C LEU A 242 -4.14 18.58 14.06
N LEU A 243 -4.32 17.90 12.93
CA LEU A 243 -5.47 18.10 12.05
C LEU A 243 -6.72 17.54 12.73
N GLN A 244 -7.89 18.11 12.43
CA GLN A 244 -9.13 17.72 13.11
C GLN A 244 -9.50 16.27 12.74
N PRO A 245 -9.68 15.35 13.71
CA PRO A 245 -10.02 13.96 13.42
C PRO A 245 -11.28 13.80 12.57
N GLU A 246 -12.25 14.71 12.70
CA GLU A 246 -13.51 14.71 11.96
C GLU A 246 -13.33 15.00 10.46
N GLN A 247 -12.16 15.52 10.05
CA GLN A 247 -11.83 15.72 8.65
C GLN A 247 -11.38 14.44 7.95
N LEU A 248 -11.04 13.36 8.67
CA LEU A 248 -10.42 12.18 8.08
C LEU A 248 -11.31 10.94 8.18
N GLU A 249 -11.50 10.28 7.06
CA GLU A 249 -12.01 8.91 6.96
C GLU A 249 -10.98 8.04 6.24
N ILE A 250 -10.37 7.14 7.01
CA ILE A 250 -9.49 6.10 6.49
C ILE A 250 -10.34 4.97 5.92
N LYS A 251 -10.07 4.55 4.68
CA LYS A 251 -10.79 3.44 4.05
C LYS A 251 -9.85 2.53 3.26
N ALA A 252 -9.76 1.26 3.68
CA ALA A 252 -9.20 0.22 2.83
C ALA A 252 -10.12 -0.04 1.64
N VAL A 253 -9.57 -0.03 0.43
CA VAL A 253 -10.35 -0.18 -0.81
C VAL A 253 -9.68 -1.15 -1.77
N SER A 254 -10.51 -1.86 -2.52
CA SER A 254 -10.09 -2.73 -3.63
C SER A 254 -9.89 -1.94 -4.93
N GLY A 255 -10.61 -0.83 -5.06
CA GLY A 255 -10.60 0.04 -6.22
C GLY A 255 -11.45 1.29 -6.01
N ILE A 256 -11.60 2.07 -7.08
CA ILE A 256 -12.37 3.32 -7.05
C ILE A 256 -13.87 3.07 -6.85
N GLU A 257 -14.35 1.86 -7.12
CA GLU A 257 -15.72 1.38 -6.90
C GLU A 257 -16.14 1.50 -5.44
N ASP A 258 -15.19 1.39 -4.51
CA ASP A 258 -15.44 1.49 -3.07
C ASP A 258 -15.52 2.94 -2.59
N ALA A 259 -15.27 3.92 -3.47
CA ALA A 259 -15.34 5.32 -3.10
C ALA A 259 -16.77 5.71 -2.68
N PRO A 260 -16.94 6.66 -1.75
CA PRO A 260 -18.26 7.12 -1.38
C PRO A 260 -18.92 7.88 -2.55
N LEU A 261 -20.26 7.95 -2.55
CA LEU A 261 -21.01 8.76 -3.53
C LEU A 261 -21.05 10.25 -3.13
N PHE A 262 -21.47 11.07 -4.10
CA PHE A 262 -21.68 12.52 -3.98
C PHE A 262 -20.43 13.30 -3.56
N LEU A 263 -19.27 12.87 -4.03
CA LEU A 263 -17.99 13.55 -3.84
C LEU A 263 -17.96 14.89 -4.59
N HIS A 264 -17.39 15.88 -3.93
CA HIS A 264 -17.09 17.19 -4.51
C HIS A 264 -15.85 17.13 -5.38
N ALA A 265 -14.86 16.34 -4.96
CA ALA A 265 -13.67 16.07 -5.75
C ALA A 265 -13.13 14.66 -5.49
N ILE A 266 -12.48 14.10 -6.50
CA ILE A 266 -11.55 12.98 -6.38
C ILE A 266 -10.18 13.51 -6.80
N VAL A 267 -9.19 13.34 -5.93
CA VAL A 267 -7.80 13.75 -6.15
C VAL A 267 -6.94 12.50 -6.07
N SER A 268 -5.99 12.33 -6.99
CA SER A 268 -5.15 11.12 -7.00
C SER A 268 -3.78 11.35 -7.65
N ASN A 269 -2.77 10.70 -7.09
CA ASN A 269 -1.51 10.37 -7.76
C ASN A 269 -1.47 8.84 -7.90
N PRO A 270 -2.14 8.28 -8.92
CA PRO A 270 -2.30 6.83 -9.04
C PRO A 270 -0.94 6.15 -9.23
N PRO A 271 -0.75 4.96 -8.64
CA PRO A 271 0.51 4.23 -8.74
C PRO A 271 0.84 3.92 -10.20
N PHE A 272 2.13 3.98 -10.52
CA PHE A 272 2.66 3.51 -11.80
C PHE A 272 3.49 2.25 -11.56
N HIS A 273 3.07 1.12 -12.11
CA HIS A 273 3.92 -0.05 -12.23
C HIS A 273 4.53 -0.12 -13.63
N GLN A 274 5.52 -0.98 -13.84
CA GLN A 274 6.12 -1.17 -15.18
C GLN A 274 5.40 -2.25 -15.98
N GLY A 275 4.18 -2.62 -15.55
CA GLY A 275 3.37 -3.66 -16.16
C GLY A 275 2.35 -3.03 -17.10
N ILE A 276 2.81 -2.65 -18.31
CA ILE A 276 2.07 -1.82 -19.29
C ILE A 276 0.57 -2.17 -19.42
N GLN A 277 0.19 -3.45 -19.39
CA GLN A 277 -1.22 -3.88 -19.49
C GLN A 277 -2.05 -3.66 -18.21
N THR A 278 -1.48 -3.96 -17.04
CA THR A 278 -2.18 -3.80 -15.75
C THR A 278 -2.39 -2.32 -15.43
N ASP A 279 -1.41 -1.47 -15.76
CA ASP A 279 -1.48 -0.02 -15.53
C ASP A 279 -2.56 0.67 -16.37
N TYR A 280 -2.80 0.19 -17.60
CA TYR A 280 -3.82 0.74 -18.49
C TYR A 280 -5.24 0.46 -17.98
N ASN A 281 -5.52 -0.78 -17.57
CA ASN A 281 -6.83 -1.16 -17.04
C ASN A 281 -7.18 -0.40 -15.75
N ALA A 282 -6.21 -0.22 -14.84
CA ALA A 282 -6.42 0.54 -13.62
C ALA A 282 -6.71 2.03 -13.91
N SER A 283 -5.95 2.63 -14.84
CA SER A 283 -6.12 4.03 -15.25
C SER A 283 -7.47 4.27 -15.93
N GLU A 284 -7.87 3.38 -16.85
CA GLU A 284 -9.16 3.42 -17.52
C GLU A 284 -10.32 3.23 -16.53
N ASN A 285 -10.21 2.25 -15.64
CA ASN A 285 -11.23 2.01 -14.62
C ASN A 285 -11.39 3.20 -13.67
N LEU A 286 -10.28 3.82 -13.25
CA LEU A 286 -10.30 5.05 -12.45
C LEU A 286 -11.06 6.17 -13.18
N CYS A 287 -10.73 6.46 -14.44
CA CYS A 287 -11.39 7.51 -15.21
C CYS A 287 -12.89 7.22 -15.43
N LYS A 288 -13.23 5.98 -15.76
CA LYS A 288 -14.61 5.54 -16.00
C LYS A 288 -15.46 5.57 -14.74
N THR A 289 -14.99 4.95 -13.66
CA THR A 289 -15.78 4.74 -12.45
C THR A 289 -15.85 6.01 -11.61
N SER A 290 -14.76 6.80 -11.49
CA SER A 290 -14.72 8.03 -10.68
C SER A 290 -15.90 8.97 -10.94
N ARG A 291 -16.31 9.12 -12.21
CA ARG A 291 -17.42 9.99 -12.61
C ARG A 291 -18.74 9.66 -11.90
N ARG A 292 -18.98 8.37 -11.59
CA ARG A 292 -20.21 7.90 -10.91
C ARG A 292 -20.25 8.27 -9.43
N HIS A 293 -19.10 8.52 -8.82
CA HIS A 293 -18.98 8.87 -7.41
C HIS A 293 -19.05 10.38 -7.18
N LEU A 294 -18.84 11.18 -8.22
CA LEU A 294 -18.90 12.64 -8.15
C LEU A 294 -20.35 13.15 -8.20
N LYS A 295 -20.62 14.21 -7.44
CA LYS A 295 -21.87 14.98 -7.57
C LYS A 295 -21.90 15.76 -8.89
N SER A 296 -23.02 16.41 -9.20
CA SER A 296 -23.08 17.38 -10.31
C SER A 296 -22.12 18.55 -10.06
N GLY A 297 -21.24 18.82 -11.04
CA GLY A 297 -20.11 19.74 -10.92
C GLY A 297 -18.93 19.25 -10.10
N GLY A 298 -18.94 17.99 -9.65
CA GLY A 298 -17.79 17.39 -8.96
C GLY A 298 -16.58 17.24 -9.87
N GLU A 299 -15.40 17.24 -9.27
CA GLU A 299 -14.11 17.38 -9.97
C GLU A 299 -13.27 16.11 -9.91
N LEU A 300 -12.51 15.87 -10.98
CA LEU A 300 -11.43 14.88 -11.00
C LEU A 300 -10.10 15.61 -11.18
N TRP A 301 -9.18 15.38 -10.25
CA TRP A 301 -7.80 15.89 -10.29
C TRP A 301 -6.83 14.72 -10.27
N ILE A 302 -6.01 14.59 -11.32
CA ILE A 302 -5.03 13.52 -11.42
C ILE A 302 -3.67 14.12 -11.73
N VAL A 303 -2.63 13.68 -11.03
CA VAL A 303 -1.26 13.83 -11.53
C VAL A 303 -0.75 12.48 -12.01
N ALA A 304 -0.20 12.45 -13.22
CA ALA A 304 0.26 11.21 -13.83
C ALA A 304 1.51 11.45 -14.69
N ASN A 305 2.27 10.39 -14.93
CA ASN A 305 3.40 10.42 -15.85
C ASN A 305 2.95 10.83 -17.26
N ARG A 306 3.76 11.67 -17.94
CA ARG A 306 3.44 12.27 -19.25
C ARG A 306 3.05 11.26 -20.34
N PHE A 307 3.67 10.07 -20.32
CA PHE A 307 3.47 9.04 -21.34
C PHE A 307 2.18 8.23 -21.16
N LEU A 308 1.51 8.33 -20.00
CA LEU A 308 0.25 7.65 -19.75
C LEU A 308 -0.89 8.37 -20.48
N ASN A 309 -1.82 7.60 -21.05
CA ASN A 309 -2.91 8.10 -21.88
C ASN A 309 -4.10 8.68 -21.08
N TYR A 310 -3.86 9.19 -19.86
CA TYR A 310 -4.90 9.77 -19.02
C TYR A 310 -5.71 10.88 -19.70
N PRO A 311 -5.13 11.82 -20.49
CA PRO A 311 -5.93 12.87 -21.13
C PRO A 311 -7.06 12.31 -22.00
N THR A 312 -6.75 11.31 -22.82
CA THR A 312 -7.72 10.64 -23.70
C THR A 312 -8.77 9.88 -22.89
N LEU A 313 -8.35 9.12 -21.86
CA LEU A 313 -9.27 8.36 -21.00
C LEU A 313 -10.22 9.28 -20.22
N ILE A 314 -9.70 10.40 -19.72
CA ILE A 314 -10.53 11.41 -19.03
C ILE A 314 -11.50 12.04 -20.02
N GLU A 315 -11.05 12.45 -21.21
CA GLU A 315 -11.92 13.05 -22.23
C GLU A 315 -13.05 12.10 -22.68
N GLN A 316 -12.76 10.81 -22.84
CA GLN A 316 -13.75 9.79 -23.18
C GLN A 316 -14.89 9.69 -22.15
N HIS A 317 -14.59 9.87 -20.85
CA HIS A 317 -15.57 9.70 -19.78
C HIS A 317 -16.16 11.02 -19.27
N TYR A 318 -15.41 12.11 -19.34
CA TYR A 318 -15.82 13.43 -18.86
C TYR A 318 -16.21 14.41 -19.96
N GLY A 319 -15.89 14.11 -21.22
CA GLY A 319 -16.12 14.96 -22.38
C GLY A 319 -15.05 16.05 -22.60
N GLN A 320 -14.28 16.38 -21.56
CA GLN A 320 -13.17 17.33 -21.64
C GLN A 320 -12.11 16.97 -20.59
N CYS A 321 -10.84 17.12 -20.96
CA CYS A 321 -9.71 17.07 -20.04
C CYS A 321 -8.89 18.36 -20.17
N THR A 322 -8.69 19.08 -19.07
CA THR A 322 -7.81 20.26 -19.04
C THR A 322 -6.46 19.88 -18.46
N VAL A 323 -5.38 20.19 -19.18
CA VAL A 323 -4.01 20.07 -18.65
C VAL A 323 -3.66 21.35 -17.91
N LYS A 324 -3.54 21.27 -16.58
CA LYS A 324 -3.20 22.39 -15.70
C LYS A 324 -1.69 22.62 -15.60
N ALA A 325 -0.91 21.55 -15.75
CA ALA A 325 0.55 21.58 -15.78
C ALA A 325 1.09 20.44 -16.67
N ASP A 326 2.23 20.65 -17.30
CA ASP A 326 3.06 19.60 -17.91
C ASP A 326 4.53 19.93 -17.65
N GLN A 327 5.08 19.39 -16.57
CA GLN A 327 6.44 19.68 -16.12
C GLN A 327 7.03 18.51 -15.35
N GLN A 328 8.37 18.43 -15.30
CA GLN A 328 9.10 17.42 -14.52
C GLN A 328 8.73 15.96 -14.88
N GLY A 329 8.21 15.72 -16.09
CA GLY A 329 7.77 14.39 -16.54
C GLY A 329 6.33 14.03 -16.16
N PHE A 330 5.61 14.92 -15.49
CA PHE A 330 4.23 14.72 -15.03
C PHE A 330 3.25 15.73 -15.65
N LYS A 331 2.01 15.31 -15.79
CA LYS A 331 0.87 16.17 -16.15
C LYS A 331 -0.10 16.26 -14.98
N VAL A 332 -0.53 17.47 -14.66
CA VAL A 332 -1.68 17.71 -13.77
C VAL A 332 -2.92 17.89 -14.65
N LEU A 333 -3.89 17.03 -14.44
CA LEU A 333 -5.08 16.88 -15.27
C LEU A 333 -6.32 17.21 -14.42
N PHE A 334 -7.25 17.92 -15.05
CA PHE A 334 -8.50 18.35 -14.44
C PHE A 334 -9.69 18.04 -15.35
N ALA A 335 -10.77 17.55 -14.75
CA ALA A 335 -12.07 17.44 -15.40
C ALA A 335 -13.22 17.65 -14.40
N SER A 336 -14.42 17.93 -14.89
CA SER A 336 -15.63 18.12 -14.08
C SER A 336 -16.82 17.36 -14.66
N THR A 337 -17.79 17.02 -13.80
CA THR A 337 -19.06 16.43 -14.25
C THR A 337 -20.03 17.43 -14.87
N GLN A 338 -19.78 18.73 -14.74
CA GLN A 338 -20.55 19.75 -15.46
C GLN A 338 -20.51 19.48 -16.96
N LYS A 339 -21.69 19.42 -17.58
CA LYS A 339 -21.79 19.51 -19.03
C LYS A 339 -21.52 20.96 -19.38
N ASN A 340 -20.60 21.22 -20.32
CA ASN A 340 -20.61 22.50 -21.01
C ASN A 340 -22.03 22.68 -21.56
N LEU A 341 -22.78 23.65 -21.00
CA LEU A 341 -23.89 24.24 -21.70
C LEU A 341 -23.25 24.79 -22.97
N LYS A 342 -23.47 24.12 -24.11
CA LYS A 342 -23.09 24.69 -25.40
C LYS A 342 -23.77 26.06 -25.46
N GLU A 343 -22.96 27.10 -25.64
CA GLU A 343 -23.43 28.44 -26.03
C GLU A 343 -24.27 28.37 -27.31
#